data_AF-A0A2V8PAH1-F1
#
_entry.id   AF-A0A2V8PAH1-F1
#
_cell.length_a   1.000
_cell.length_b   1.000
_cell.length_c   1.000
_cell.angle_alpha   90.00
_cell.angle_beta   90.00
_cell.angle_gamma   90.00
#
_symmetry.space_group_name_H-M   'P 1'
#
loop_
_entity.id
_entity.type
_entity.pdbx_description
1 polymer ?
#
loop_
_entity_poly.entity_id
_entity_poly.type
_entity_poly.pdbx_seq_one_letter_code
_entity_poly.pdbx_strand_id
1 'polypeptide(L)'
;MTPSPEIQGNIKKYLLGQLAGADLEEIERRVLTDDDFHEEVQIMEDELVDEYVNAELNADERRLFEKNFLADPESRKKLRLGRALDRHLSAQSLERRQKALFPFLPFRNPIVSYSLVAAVLVIVGVVSWVAFRTWRNSTPREPGKILAIELTPGLTRDEGEIKKIAISTGTDSVELELRIVSVDQYQSYRAVLQTSEGSEKLRIDSLRATTKDSGVIVLFKLAAGLLTRGDYYVKLSGLNPRGEYEDVGRYSFRIIK
;
A
#
# COMPACT_ATOMS: atom_id res chain seq x y z
N MET A 1 2.96 0.63 -19.57
CA MET A 1 3.39 1.06 -20.91
C MET A 1 3.86 2.50 -20.70
N THR A 2 5.16 2.79 -20.70
CA THR A 2 5.58 4.19 -20.46
C THR A 2 5.10 5.03 -21.63
N PRO A 3 4.34 6.11 -21.39
CA PRO A 3 3.83 6.96 -22.46
C PRO A 3 4.99 7.58 -23.24
N SER A 4 4.77 7.84 -24.52
CA SER A 4 5.75 8.54 -25.35
C SER A 4 6.05 9.92 -24.74
N PRO A 5 7.32 10.38 -24.67
CA PRO A 5 7.68 11.71 -24.15
C PRO A 5 6.91 12.86 -24.80
N GLU A 6 6.46 12.67 -26.04
CA GLU A 6 5.61 13.63 -26.76
C GLU A 6 4.22 13.79 -26.13
N ILE A 7 3.65 12.71 -25.59
CA ILE A 7 2.35 12.71 -24.92
C ILE A 7 2.44 13.49 -23.60
N GLN A 8 3.48 13.22 -22.80
CA GLN A 8 3.72 13.94 -21.53
C GLN A 8 3.90 15.44 -21.75
N GLY A 9 4.66 15.84 -22.77
CA GLY A 9 4.86 17.25 -23.12
C GLY A 9 3.56 17.96 -23.53
N ASN A 10 2.65 17.25 -24.21
CA ASN A 10 1.35 17.81 -24.59
C ASN A 10 0.39 17.91 -23.40
N ILE A 11 0.39 16.92 -22.50
CA ILE A 11 -0.38 16.97 -21.24
C ILE A 11 0.11 18.13 -20.36
N LYS A 12 1.42 18.34 -20.23
CA LYS A 12 1.96 19.50 -19.49
C LYS A 12 1.47 20.83 -20.08
N LYS A 13 1.49 20.98 -21.41
CA LYS A 13 0.96 22.17 -22.08
C LYS A 13 -0.56 22.33 -21.88
N TYR A 14 -1.31 21.23 -21.88
CA TYR A 14 -2.75 21.24 -21.61
C TYR A 14 -3.04 21.77 -20.21
N LEU A 15 -2.38 21.22 -19.17
CA LEU A 15 -2.56 21.62 -17.78
C LEU A 15 -2.11 23.06 -17.49
N LEU A 16 -1.09 23.55 -18.21
CA LEU A 16 -0.66 24.95 -18.15
C LEU A 16 -1.51 25.89 -19.01
N GLY A 17 -2.52 25.39 -19.73
CA GLY A 17 -3.38 26.19 -20.60
C GLY A 17 -2.64 26.81 -21.80
N GLN A 18 -1.63 26.11 -22.32
CA GLN A 18 -0.83 26.49 -23.47
C GLN A 18 -1.26 25.81 -24.78
N LEU A 19 -2.20 24.86 -24.73
CA LEU A 19 -2.79 24.25 -25.92
C LEU A 19 -3.96 25.08 -26.46
N ALA A 20 -4.12 25.10 -27.78
CA ALA A 20 -5.23 25.75 -28.47
C ALA A 20 -5.57 25.01 -29.78
N GLY A 21 -6.80 25.21 -30.27
CA GLY A 21 -7.25 24.65 -31.55
C GLY A 21 -7.37 23.12 -31.51
N ALA A 22 -6.97 22.47 -32.60
CA ALA A 22 -7.15 21.02 -32.79
C ALA A 22 -6.46 20.17 -31.71
N ASP A 23 -5.30 20.61 -31.22
CA ASP A 23 -4.54 19.89 -30.19
C ASP A 23 -5.27 19.89 -28.84
N LEU A 24 -5.98 20.98 -28.51
CA LEU A 24 -6.78 21.06 -27.28
C LEU A 24 -8.00 20.13 -27.37
N GLU A 25 -8.72 20.17 -28.49
CA GLU A 25 -9.91 19.33 -28.70
C GLU A 25 -9.59 17.83 -28.71
N GLU A 26 -8.41 17.44 -29.21
CA GLU A 26 -7.94 16.06 -29.16
C GLU A 26 -7.69 15.61 -27.72
N ILE A 27 -6.99 16.42 -26.93
CA ILE A 27 -6.68 16.11 -25.53
C ILE A 27 -7.96 16.06 -24.70
N GLU A 28 -8.86 17.05 -24.81
CA GLU A 28 -10.13 17.07 -24.07
C GLU A 28 -11.00 15.85 -24.37
N ARG A 29 -11.08 15.45 -25.65
CA ARG A 29 -11.80 14.24 -26.04
C ARG A 29 -11.21 13.02 -25.37
N ARG A 30 -9.89 12.86 -25.43
CA ARG A 30 -9.19 11.71 -24.84
C ARG A 30 -9.32 11.67 -23.31
N VAL A 31 -9.18 12.80 -22.63
CA VAL A 31 -9.39 12.90 -21.16
C VAL A 31 -10.77 12.40 -20.75
N LEU A 32 -11.78 12.54 -21.61
CA LEU A 32 -13.16 12.13 -21.34
C LEU A 32 -13.50 10.70 -21.80
N THR A 33 -12.78 10.15 -22.78
CA THR A 33 -13.13 8.87 -23.42
C THR A 33 -12.10 7.75 -23.24
N ASP A 34 -10.88 8.09 -22.84
CA ASP A 34 -9.73 7.19 -22.72
C ASP A 34 -9.25 7.20 -21.26
N ASP A 35 -9.66 6.17 -20.50
CA ASP A 35 -9.37 6.06 -19.06
C ASP A 35 -7.86 5.98 -18.78
N ASP A 36 -7.08 5.28 -19.63
CA ASP A 36 -5.62 5.20 -19.51
C ASP A 36 -5.00 6.59 -19.71
N PHE A 37 -5.55 7.38 -20.64
CA PHE A 37 -5.09 8.76 -20.87
C PHE A 37 -5.46 9.70 -19.71
N HIS A 38 -6.60 9.46 -19.06
CA HIS A 38 -6.99 10.19 -17.86
C HIS A 38 -6.00 9.96 -16.71
N GLU A 39 -5.55 8.72 -16.50
CA GLU A 39 -4.53 8.40 -15.49
C GLU A 39 -3.21 9.13 -15.78
N GLU A 40 -2.78 9.20 -17.04
CA GLU A 40 -1.56 9.94 -17.44
C GLU A 40 -1.68 11.45 -17.19
N VAL A 41 -2.88 12.02 -17.35
CA VAL A 41 -3.15 13.42 -17.02
C VAL A 41 -3.05 13.65 -15.51
N GLN A 42 -3.54 12.72 -14.69
CA GLN A 42 -3.42 12.78 -13.23
C GLN A 42 -1.97 12.68 -12.76
N ILE A 43 -1.17 11.80 -13.38
CA ILE A 43 0.27 11.66 -13.05
C ILE A 43 1.01 12.98 -13.33
N MET A 44 0.79 13.58 -14.50
CA MET A 44 1.41 14.87 -14.85
C MET A 44 0.91 16.03 -13.98
N GLU A 45 -0.35 15.98 -13.54
CA GLU A 45 -0.91 16.93 -12.59
C GLU A 45 -0.16 16.90 -11.25
N ASP A 46 0.06 15.71 -10.71
CA ASP A 46 0.77 15.50 -9.44
C ASP A 46 2.25 15.89 -9.57
N GLU A 47 2.91 15.55 -10.68
CA GLU A 47 4.28 15.99 -10.98
C GLU A 47 4.41 17.53 -11.02
N LEU A 48 3.47 18.23 -11.68
CA LEU A 48 3.47 19.69 -11.74
C LEU A 48 3.22 20.34 -10.36
N VAL A 49 2.39 19.71 -9.53
CA VAL A 49 2.16 20.13 -8.15
C VAL A 49 3.44 20.02 -7.33
N ASP A 50 4.19 18.93 -7.47
CA ASP A 50 5.46 18.71 -6.79
C ASP A 50 6.55 19.70 -7.28
N GLU A 51 6.69 19.88 -8.60
CA GLU A 51 7.60 20.87 -9.20
C GLU A 51 7.28 22.29 -8.68
N TYR A 52 6.00 22.64 -8.52
CA TYR A 52 5.57 23.93 -7.99
C TYR A 52 5.92 24.10 -6.51
N VAL A 53 5.67 23.07 -5.69
CA VAL A 53 5.95 23.11 -4.24
C VAL A 53 7.46 23.19 -3.98
N ASN A 54 8.26 22.45 -4.73
CA ASN A 54 9.72 22.42 -4.62
C ASN A 54 10.43 23.61 -5.29
N ALA A 55 9.67 24.53 -5.91
CA ALA A 55 10.18 25.69 -6.66
C ALA A 55 11.09 25.31 -7.85
N GLU A 56 10.79 24.19 -8.50
CA GLU A 56 11.48 23.69 -9.69
C GLU A 56 10.84 24.17 -11.01
N LEU A 57 9.59 24.66 -10.97
CA LEU A 57 8.96 25.34 -12.11
C LEU A 57 9.67 26.66 -12.46
N ASN A 58 9.86 26.89 -13.76
CA ASN A 58 10.39 28.17 -14.22
C ASN A 58 9.36 29.30 -14.05
N ALA A 59 9.81 30.56 -14.18
CA ALA A 59 8.98 31.73 -13.88
C ALA A 59 7.70 31.84 -14.75
N ASP A 60 7.77 31.40 -16.00
CA ASP A 60 6.65 31.48 -16.94
C ASP A 60 5.66 30.33 -16.72
N GLU A 61 6.17 29.10 -16.54
CA GLU A 61 5.38 27.93 -16.19
C GLU A 61 4.63 28.14 -14.87
N ARG A 62 5.32 28.68 -13.85
CA ARG A 62 4.73 28.98 -12.55
C ARG A 62 3.57 29.95 -12.66
N ARG A 63 3.71 31.01 -13.46
CA ARG A 63 2.62 31.99 -13.68
C ARG A 63 1.41 31.34 -14.35
N LEU A 64 1.64 30.47 -15.33
CA LEU A 64 0.58 29.76 -16.03
C LEU A 64 -0.12 28.75 -15.13
N PHE A 65 0.65 28.02 -14.31
CA PHE A 65 0.13 27.14 -13.28
C PHE A 65 -0.73 27.91 -12.26
N GLU A 66 -0.23 29.03 -11.72
CA GLU A 66 -0.99 29.87 -10.78
C GLU A 66 -2.26 30.46 -11.41
N LYS A 67 -2.23 30.82 -12.69
CA LYS A 67 -3.36 31.43 -13.40
C LYS A 67 -4.43 30.41 -13.79
N ASN A 68 -4.02 29.28 -14.37
CA ASN A 68 -4.92 28.34 -15.04
C ASN A 68 -5.27 27.14 -14.15
N PHE A 69 -4.31 26.65 -13.35
CA PHE A 69 -4.50 25.48 -12.50
C PHE A 69 -5.00 25.87 -11.10
N LEU A 70 -4.46 26.92 -10.47
CA LEU A 70 -4.94 27.40 -9.16
C LEU A 70 -6.23 28.22 -9.22
N ALA A 71 -6.81 28.43 -10.40
CA ALA A 71 -8.15 28.98 -10.51
C ALA A 71 -9.21 27.97 -10.05
N ASP A 72 -8.93 26.67 -10.14
CA ASP A 72 -9.84 25.59 -9.79
C ASP A 72 -9.86 25.26 -8.27
N PRO A 73 -11.05 25.12 -7.64
CA PRO A 73 -11.16 24.81 -6.21
C PRO A 73 -10.61 23.43 -5.80
N GLU A 74 -10.65 22.42 -6.66
CA GLU A 74 -10.13 21.06 -6.37
C GLU A 74 -8.60 21.07 -6.36
N SER A 75 -7.97 21.72 -7.35
CA SER A 75 -6.51 21.90 -7.43
C SER A 75 -5.94 22.64 -6.21
N ARG A 76 -6.67 23.63 -5.67
CA ARG A 76 -6.31 24.31 -4.41
C ARG A 76 -6.34 23.37 -3.20
N LYS A 77 -7.27 22.43 -3.15
CA LYS A 77 -7.42 21.47 -2.04
C LYS A 77 -6.27 20.46 -2.04
N LYS A 78 -5.89 19.92 -3.19
CA LYS A 78 -4.72 19.04 -3.35
C LYS A 78 -3.43 19.71 -2.86
N LEU A 79 -3.20 20.96 -3.25
CA LEU A 79 -2.02 21.73 -2.80
C LEU A 79 -2.01 22.05 -1.31
N ARG A 80 -3.17 22.34 -0.72
CA ARG A 80 -3.26 22.58 0.73
C ARG A 80 -2.90 21.31 1.52
N LEU A 81 -3.28 20.14 1.01
CA LEU A 81 -2.92 18.85 1.60
C LEU A 81 -1.43 18.55 1.41
N GLY A 82 -0.89 18.71 0.19
CA GLY A 82 0.54 18.53 -0.09
C GLY A 82 1.44 19.41 0.80
N ARG A 83 1.10 20.70 0.95
CA ARG A 83 1.84 21.61 1.84
C ARG A 83 1.71 21.27 3.32
N ALA A 84 0.59 20.69 3.76
CA ALA A 84 0.41 20.26 5.15
C ALA A 84 1.24 19.00 5.46
N LEU A 85 1.36 18.10 4.49
CA LEU A 85 2.15 16.88 4.58
C LEU A 85 3.66 17.19 4.52
N ASP A 86 4.08 18.01 3.55
CA ASP A 86 5.48 18.43 3.43
C ASP A 86 5.96 19.11 4.73
N ARG A 87 5.18 20.05 5.29
CA ARG A 87 5.54 20.72 6.56
C ARG A 87 5.75 19.75 7.74
N HIS A 88 5.05 18.62 7.77
CA HIS A 88 5.24 17.58 8.79
C HIS A 88 6.50 16.74 8.53
N LEU A 89 6.83 16.49 7.26
CA LEU A 89 8.04 15.76 6.86
C LEU A 89 9.31 16.64 6.98
N SER A 90 9.23 17.95 6.71
CA SER A 90 10.33 18.89 6.93
C SER A 90 10.59 19.16 8.42
N ALA A 91 9.59 19.00 9.29
CA ALA A 91 9.76 19.14 10.75
C ALA A 91 10.56 17.98 11.39
N GLN A 92 10.68 16.82 10.71
CA GLN A 92 11.46 15.67 11.18
C GLN A 92 12.82 15.49 10.48
N SER A 93 13.17 16.31 9.47
CA SER A 93 14.37 16.10 8.65
C SER A 93 15.56 17.02 8.95
N LEU A 94 15.57 17.71 10.09
CA LEU A 94 16.66 18.61 10.50
C LEU A 94 17.89 17.92 11.15
N GLU A 95 18.02 16.60 11.10
CA GLU A 95 19.14 15.86 11.73
C GLU A 95 20.06 15.07 10.76
N ARG A 96 20.13 15.43 9.47
CA ARG A 96 21.22 14.94 8.60
C ARG A 96 21.78 15.99 7.65
N ARG A 97 22.24 17.09 8.24
CA ARG A 97 23.05 18.12 7.59
C ARG A 97 24.54 17.83 7.88
N GLN A 98 25.18 16.98 7.08
CA GLN A 98 26.65 16.97 6.98
C GLN A 98 27.13 16.94 5.52
N LYS A 99 27.48 18.16 5.09
CA LYS A 99 28.54 18.56 4.16
C LYS A 99 28.53 18.00 2.74
N ALA A 100 28.21 18.93 1.84
CA ALA A 100 28.52 18.91 0.42
C ALA A 100 30.02 18.69 0.14
N LEU A 101 30.27 17.76 -0.79
CA LEU A 101 31.39 17.62 -1.71
C LEU A 101 30.73 16.81 -2.86
N PHE A 102 30.35 17.38 -4.00
CA PHE A 102 31.26 17.65 -5.11
C PHE A 102 30.80 18.83 -5.99
N PRO A 103 31.73 19.60 -6.58
CA PRO A 103 31.46 20.85 -7.29
C PRO A 103 31.30 20.66 -8.81
N PHE A 104 30.70 21.68 -9.44
CA PHE A 104 30.75 22.11 -10.84
C PHE A 104 31.64 21.33 -11.84
N LEU A 105 31.11 20.98 -13.03
CA LEU A 105 31.34 21.67 -14.33
C LEU A 105 30.89 20.80 -15.56
N PRO A 106 30.74 21.41 -16.76
CA PRO A 106 29.96 20.96 -17.92
C PRO A 106 30.80 20.33 -19.05
N PHE A 107 30.29 19.33 -19.77
CA PHE A 107 30.90 18.76 -20.99
C PHE A 107 29.76 18.09 -21.78
N ARG A 108 29.37 18.45 -23.02
CA ARG A 108 30.08 18.60 -24.31
C ARG A 108 30.91 17.35 -24.67
N ASN A 109 30.41 16.57 -25.63
CA ASN A 109 31.01 15.44 -26.38
C ASN A 109 30.77 13.98 -25.94
N PRO A 110 30.73 13.03 -26.91
CA PRO A 110 29.78 11.92 -26.90
C PRO A 110 30.46 10.54 -26.93
N ILE A 111 30.66 9.90 -25.78
CA ILE A 111 31.10 8.47 -25.72
C ILE A 111 30.33 7.67 -24.65
N VAL A 112 29.34 8.24 -23.97
CA VAL A 112 28.61 7.53 -22.90
C VAL A 112 27.42 6.73 -23.46
N SER A 113 27.66 5.91 -24.48
CA SER A 113 26.65 5.03 -25.10
C SER A 113 26.63 3.59 -24.54
N TYR A 114 27.42 3.28 -23.51
CA TYR A 114 27.42 1.93 -22.90
C TYR A 114 27.35 1.89 -21.36
N SER A 115 27.12 3.02 -20.65
CA SER A 115 26.96 2.97 -19.18
C SER A 115 25.50 2.89 -18.71
N LEU A 116 24.50 3.19 -19.56
CA LEU A 116 23.09 3.09 -19.15
C LEU A 116 22.65 1.63 -18.96
N VAL A 117 23.22 0.70 -19.74
CA VAL A 117 22.92 -0.73 -19.57
C VAL A 117 23.50 -1.26 -18.26
N ALA A 118 24.68 -0.82 -17.84
CA ALA A 118 25.27 -1.26 -16.57
C ALA A 118 24.52 -0.69 -15.36
N ALA A 119 24.10 0.58 -15.40
CA ALA A 119 23.31 1.19 -14.33
C ALA A 119 21.88 0.62 -14.26
N VAL A 120 21.23 0.36 -15.40
CA VAL A 120 19.95 -0.35 -15.45
C VAL A 120 20.11 -1.79 -15.00
N LEU A 121 21.20 -2.50 -15.30
CA LEU A 121 21.43 -3.85 -14.77
C LEU A 121 21.71 -3.86 -13.27
N VAL A 122 22.31 -2.82 -12.70
CA VAL A 122 22.48 -2.69 -11.25
C VAL A 122 21.17 -2.29 -10.59
N ILE A 123 20.38 -1.39 -11.19
CA ILE A 123 19.06 -1.01 -10.65
C ILE A 123 18.05 -2.13 -10.84
N VAL A 124 17.97 -2.79 -11.98
CA VAL A 124 17.17 -4.01 -12.19
C VAL A 124 17.73 -5.15 -11.36
N GLY A 125 19.04 -5.23 -11.14
CA GLY A 125 19.66 -6.20 -10.25
C GLY A 125 19.33 -5.93 -8.79
N VAL A 126 19.27 -4.68 -8.35
CA VAL A 126 18.95 -4.26 -6.97
C VAL A 126 17.44 -4.24 -6.75
N VAL A 127 16.64 -3.82 -7.72
CA VAL A 127 15.18 -3.89 -7.71
C VAL A 127 14.75 -5.33 -7.87
N SER A 128 15.39 -6.14 -8.71
CA SER A 128 15.17 -7.59 -8.71
C SER A 128 15.70 -8.20 -7.44
N TRP A 129 16.83 -7.79 -6.85
CA TRP A 129 17.33 -8.35 -5.58
C TRP A 129 16.48 -7.91 -4.39
N VAL A 130 15.86 -6.74 -4.42
CA VAL A 130 14.94 -6.19 -3.41
C VAL A 130 13.56 -6.77 -3.60
N ALA A 131 13.02 -6.82 -4.82
CA ALA A 131 11.78 -7.51 -5.16
C ALA A 131 11.91 -9.01 -4.96
N PHE A 132 13.06 -9.62 -5.24
CA PHE A 132 13.41 -11.00 -4.90
C PHE A 132 13.84 -11.15 -3.43
N ARG A 133 14.06 -10.08 -2.65
CA ARG A 133 14.24 -10.16 -1.19
C ARG A 133 12.90 -10.03 -0.48
N THR A 134 12.01 -9.18 -0.98
CA THR A 134 10.63 -9.08 -0.53
C THR A 134 9.80 -10.27 -1.04
N TRP A 135 10.10 -10.86 -2.21
CA TRP A 135 9.60 -12.16 -2.67
C TRP A 135 10.46 -13.37 -2.25
N ARG A 136 11.74 -13.30 -1.86
CA ARG A 136 12.42 -14.43 -1.14
C ARG A 136 11.93 -14.58 0.28
N ASN A 137 11.26 -13.58 0.84
CA ASN A 137 10.47 -13.81 2.05
C ASN A 137 9.15 -14.54 1.72
N SER A 138 8.79 -14.62 0.44
CA SER A 138 7.89 -15.63 -0.12
C SER A 138 8.72 -16.72 -0.81
N THR A 139 9.73 -17.29 -0.13
CA THR A 139 10.24 -18.60 -0.58
C THR A 139 9.02 -19.49 -0.82
N PRO A 140 8.88 -20.14 -1.99
CA PRO A 140 8.21 -21.42 -2.07
C PRO A 140 9.08 -22.38 -1.25
N ARG A 141 9.03 -22.24 0.07
CA ARG A 141 9.71 -23.13 1.01
C ARG A 141 8.84 -24.36 0.99
N GLU A 142 9.46 -25.45 0.56
CA GLU A 142 8.97 -26.83 0.67
C GLU A 142 7.94 -26.94 1.79
N PRO A 143 6.75 -27.50 1.52
CA PRO A 143 5.53 -27.35 2.32
C PRO A 143 5.86 -27.08 3.78
N GLY A 144 6.06 -25.80 4.09
CA GLY A 144 6.40 -25.37 5.45
C GLY A 144 5.29 -25.96 6.30
N LYS A 145 5.63 -26.57 7.42
CA LYS A 145 4.68 -27.37 8.20
C LYS A 145 3.54 -26.46 8.68
N ILE A 146 2.50 -26.31 7.85
CA ILE A 146 1.35 -25.44 8.10
C ILE A 146 0.50 -26.14 9.13
N LEU A 147 0.33 -25.49 10.26
CA LEU A 147 -0.61 -25.96 11.26
C LEU A 147 -1.95 -25.25 11.00
N ALA A 148 -2.84 -25.93 10.27
CA ALA A 148 -4.21 -25.49 10.06
C ALA A 148 -5.06 -25.90 11.25
N ILE A 149 -5.73 -24.92 11.87
CA ILE A 149 -6.47 -25.12 13.11
C ILE A 149 -7.84 -24.50 12.96
N GLU A 150 -8.86 -25.36 12.96
CA GLU A 150 -10.24 -24.89 13.03
C GLU A 150 -10.53 -24.38 14.44
N LEU A 151 -11.03 -23.14 14.51
CA LEU A 151 -11.50 -22.52 15.74
C LEU A 151 -13.01 -22.27 15.63
N THR A 152 -13.74 -22.85 16.57
CA THR A 152 -15.18 -22.62 16.74
C THR A 152 -15.38 -21.44 17.69
N PRO A 153 -16.34 -20.54 17.43
CA PRO A 153 -16.59 -19.41 18.31
C PRO A 153 -16.99 -19.92 19.71
N GLY A 154 -16.27 -19.47 20.74
CA GLY A 154 -16.56 -19.80 22.13
C GLY A 154 -17.53 -18.80 22.71
N LEU A 155 -18.76 -19.24 23.00
CA LEU A 155 -19.71 -18.47 23.82
C LEU A 155 -19.15 -18.38 25.25
N THR A 156 -19.16 -17.18 25.80
CA THR A 156 -18.52 -16.80 27.06
C THR A 156 -18.83 -17.67 28.27
N ARG A 157 -17.78 -17.83 29.09
CA ARG A 157 -17.72 -17.96 30.55
C ARG A 157 -17.70 -19.40 31.13
N ASP A 158 -16.52 -19.74 31.62
CA ASP A 158 -16.15 -20.76 32.63
C ASP A 158 -16.02 -22.25 32.29
N GLU A 159 -16.42 -22.75 31.12
CA GLU A 159 -16.27 -24.20 30.83
C GLU A 159 -15.94 -24.59 29.37
N GLY A 160 -15.38 -23.66 28.59
CA GLY A 160 -14.87 -23.99 27.26
C GLY A 160 -13.44 -24.53 27.35
N GLU A 161 -13.18 -25.78 26.94
CA GLU A 161 -11.82 -26.29 26.75
C GLU A 161 -11.03 -25.32 25.84
N ILE A 162 -10.13 -24.53 26.43
CA ILE A 162 -9.24 -23.66 25.66
C ILE A 162 -8.41 -24.57 24.77
N LYS A 163 -8.60 -24.46 23.45
CA LYS A 163 -7.88 -25.31 22.48
C LYS A 163 -6.39 -25.05 22.63
N LYS A 164 -5.67 -26.09 23.09
CA LYS A 164 -4.22 -26.05 23.24
C LYS A 164 -3.59 -26.37 21.90
N ILE A 165 -2.73 -25.48 21.44
CA ILE A 165 -2.05 -25.57 20.15
C ILE A 165 -0.58 -25.77 20.44
N ALA A 166 -0.05 -26.93 20.05
CA ALA A 166 1.37 -27.22 20.12
C ALA A 166 2.07 -26.75 18.85
N ILE A 167 2.88 -25.68 18.94
CA ILE A 167 3.67 -25.20 17.80
C ILE A 167 5.04 -25.86 17.84
N SER A 168 5.27 -26.83 16.96
CA SER A 168 6.59 -27.48 16.84
C SER A 168 7.65 -26.52 16.28
N THR A 169 8.88 -26.65 16.76
CA THR A 169 10.04 -25.96 16.19
C THR A 169 10.19 -26.34 14.71
N GLY A 170 10.06 -25.37 13.80
CA GLY A 170 10.04 -25.60 12.35
C GLY A 170 8.68 -25.37 11.68
N THR A 171 7.63 -25.02 12.44
CA THR A 171 6.40 -24.44 11.87
C THR A 171 6.66 -22.97 11.54
N ASP A 172 6.53 -22.62 10.26
CA ASP A 172 6.75 -21.25 9.79
C ASP A 172 5.46 -20.40 9.86
N SER A 173 4.34 -21.01 9.50
CA SER A 173 3.03 -20.35 9.40
C SER A 173 1.97 -21.16 10.13
N VAL A 174 1.12 -20.45 10.87
CA VAL A 174 -0.10 -20.98 11.49
C VAL A 174 -1.28 -20.39 10.74
N GLU A 175 -2.23 -21.25 10.38
CA GLU A 175 -3.46 -20.85 9.70
C GLU A 175 -4.64 -21.15 10.63
N LEU A 176 -5.34 -20.10 11.06
CA LEU A 176 -6.53 -20.22 11.89
C LEU A 176 -7.76 -20.13 10.99
N GLU A 177 -8.53 -21.21 10.94
CA GLU A 177 -9.81 -21.25 10.24
C GLU A 177 -10.90 -20.81 11.23
N LEU A 178 -11.31 -19.54 11.14
CA LEU A 178 -12.28 -18.94 12.04
C LEU A 178 -13.68 -19.20 11.51
N ARG A 179 -14.39 -20.17 12.08
CA ARG A 179 -15.73 -20.53 11.61
C ARG A 179 -16.74 -19.44 12.00
N ILE A 180 -17.53 -18.98 11.04
CA ILE A 180 -18.59 -17.99 11.23
C ILE A 180 -19.96 -18.59 10.94
N VAL A 181 -20.98 -18.12 11.65
CA VAL A 181 -22.37 -18.64 11.54
C VAL A 181 -23.22 -17.78 10.61
N SER A 182 -22.89 -16.48 10.44
CA SER A 182 -23.70 -15.54 9.65
C SER A 182 -22.81 -14.70 8.75
N VAL A 183 -22.89 -14.96 7.44
CA VAL A 183 -22.02 -14.34 6.42
C VAL A 183 -22.73 -13.23 5.66
N ASP A 184 -24.05 -13.34 5.54
CA ASP A 184 -24.88 -12.56 4.59
C ASP A 184 -25.05 -11.08 4.98
N GLN A 185 -24.33 -10.61 6.00
CA GLN A 185 -24.46 -9.26 6.55
C GLN A 185 -23.16 -8.44 6.47
N TYR A 186 -22.04 -9.04 6.03
CA TYR A 186 -20.73 -8.39 6.09
C TYR A 186 -19.96 -8.46 4.76
N GLN A 187 -19.41 -7.32 4.33
CA GLN A 187 -18.66 -7.21 3.06
C GLN A 187 -17.22 -7.73 3.17
N SER A 188 -16.62 -7.55 4.35
CA SER A 188 -15.28 -7.99 4.69
C SER A 188 -15.15 -8.18 6.19
N TYR A 189 -14.04 -8.80 6.62
CA TYR A 189 -13.78 -9.08 8.03
C TYR A 189 -12.43 -8.50 8.46
N ARG A 190 -12.34 -8.15 9.73
CA ARG A 190 -11.12 -7.75 10.44
C ARG A 190 -10.84 -8.76 11.52
N ALA A 191 -9.65 -9.36 11.50
CA ALA A 191 -9.17 -10.22 12.58
C ALA A 191 -8.08 -9.49 13.36
N VAL A 192 -8.23 -9.46 14.68
CA VAL A 192 -7.25 -8.88 15.61
C VAL A 192 -6.78 -9.97 16.56
N LEU A 193 -5.50 -10.29 16.53
CA LEU A 193 -4.84 -11.17 17.49
C LEU A 193 -4.46 -10.38 18.74
N GLN A 194 -4.93 -10.82 19.90
CA GLN A 194 -4.65 -10.20 21.19
C GLN A 194 -4.15 -11.24 22.20
N THR A 195 -3.27 -10.83 23.10
CA THR A 195 -2.87 -11.65 24.27
C THR A 195 -3.92 -11.55 25.37
N SER A 196 -3.90 -12.46 26.35
CA SER A 196 -4.75 -12.34 27.56
C SER A 196 -4.55 -11.04 28.34
N GLU A 197 -3.41 -10.37 28.17
CA GLU A 197 -3.11 -9.05 28.74
C GLU A 197 -3.78 -7.89 27.97
N GLY A 198 -4.47 -8.17 26.86
CA GLY A 198 -5.15 -7.19 26.02
C GLY A 198 -4.25 -6.52 24.97
N SER A 199 -2.99 -6.93 24.84
CA SER A 199 -2.07 -6.37 23.85
C SER A 199 -2.36 -6.90 22.44
N GLU A 200 -2.61 -6.00 21.49
CA GLU A 200 -2.72 -6.33 20.07
C GLU A 200 -1.35 -6.73 19.51
N LYS A 201 -1.27 -7.93 18.90
CA LYS A 201 -0.04 -8.45 18.28
C LYS A 201 -0.08 -8.35 16.76
N LEU A 202 -1.26 -8.49 16.16
CA LEU A 202 -1.45 -8.47 14.73
C LEU A 202 -2.89 -8.10 14.42
N ARG A 203 -3.08 -7.27 13.40
CA ARG A 203 -4.39 -6.93 12.85
C ARG A 203 -4.34 -7.05 11.34
N ILE A 204 -5.29 -7.80 10.80
CA ILE A 204 -5.48 -7.93 9.35
C ILE A 204 -6.91 -7.54 9.04
N ASP A 205 -7.06 -6.56 8.15
CA ASP A 205 -8.35 -6.10 7.64
C ASP A 205 -8.67 -6.77 6.30
N SER A 206 -9.87 -6.50 5.79
CA SER A 206 -10.30 -6.87 4.44
C SER A 206 -10.23 -8.38 4.16
N LEU A 207 -10.32 -9.20 5.21
CA LEU A 207 -10.39 -10.65 5.10
C LEU A 207 -11.72 -11.05 4.46
N ARG A 208 -11.66 -12.07 3.60
CA ARG A 208 -12.84 -12.64 2.95
C ARG A 208 -13.27 -13.92 3.66
N ALA A 209 -14.57 -14.13 3.70
CA ALA A 209 -15.14 -15.41 4.09
C ALA A 209 -15.10 -16.37 2.90
N THR A 210 -14.76 -17.62 3.17
CA THR A 210 -14.72 -18.71 2.19
C THR A 210 -15.57 -19.87 2.70
N THR A 211 -16.36 -20.47 1.82
CA THR A 211 -17.15 -21.67 2.14
C THR A 211 -16.27 -22.91 2.02
N LYS A 212 -16.25 -23.75 3.05
CA LYS A 212 -15.56 -25.05 3.10
C LYS A 212 -16.55 -26.13 3.55
N ASP A 213 -16.17 -27.40 3.50
CA ASP A 213 -17.01 -28.53 3.94
C ASP A 213 -17.51 -28.39 5.40
N SER A 214 -16.73 -27.71 6.25
CA SER A 214 -17.06 -27.44 7.65
C SER A 214 -17.95 -26.21 7.86
N GLY A 215 -18.37 -25.52 6.79
CA GLY A 215 -19.17 -24.29 6.84
C GLY A 215 -18.40 -23.08 6.34
N VAL A 216 -18.86 -21.88 6.69
CA VAL A 216 -18.20 -20.66 6.25
C VAL A 216 -17.13 -20.26 7.25
N ILE A 217 -15.92 -19.99 6.73
CA ILE A 217 -14.74 -19.69 7.52
C ILE A 217 -14.09 -18.39 7.05
N VAL A 218 -13.39 -17.72 7.96
CA VAL A 218 -12.43 -16.66 7.64
C VAL A 218 -11.03 -17.19 7.93
N LEU A 219 -10.17 -17.21 6.92
CA LEU A 219 -8.80 -17.71 7.05
C LEU A 219 -7.88 -16.61 7.56
N PHE A 220 -7.35 -16.79 8.77
CA PHE A 220 -6.42 -15.86 9.40
C PHE A 220 -5.02 -16.48 9.48
N LYS A 221 -4.10 -16.00 8.62
CA LYS A 221 -2.73 -16.50 8.52
C LYS A 221 -1.78 -15.65 9.35
N LEU A 222 -0.93 -16.30 10.13
CA LEU A 222 0.04 -15.65 11.00
C LEU A 222 1.37 -16.42 11.05
N ALA A 223 2.47 -15.67 11.18
CA ALA A 223 3.78 -16.26 11.37
C ALA A 223 3.87 -16.92 12.74
N ALA A 224 4.36 -18.15 12.80
CA ALA A 224 4.50 -18.90 14.06
C ALA A 224 5.42 -18.20 15.06
N GLY A 225 6.39 -17.41 14.57
CA GLY A 225 7.29 -16.60 15.40
C GLY A 225 6.60 -15.49 16.21
N LEU A 226 5.39 -15.06 15.81
CA LEU A 226 4.59 -14.09 16.57
C LEU A 226 3.89 -14.71 17.78
N LEU A 227 3.74 -16.04 17.77
CA LEU A 227 3.04 -16.80 18.79
C LEU A 227 4.01 -17.33 19.85
N THR A 228 4.14 -16.59 20.94
CA THR A 228 4.87 -17.08 22.13
C THR A 228 3.96 -17.98 22.97
N ARG A 229 4.54 -18.73 23.91
CA ARG A 229 3.76 -19.54 24.86
C ARG A 229 2.85 -18.63 25.68
N GLY A 230 1.54 -18.91 25.69
CA GLY A 230 0.57 -18.09 26.40
C GLY A 230 -0.85 -18.21 25.85
N ASP A 231 -1.73 -17.39 26.40
CA ASP A 231 -3.14 -17.35 26.05
C ASP A 231 -3.41 -16.21 25.08
N TYR A 232 -4.14 -16.53 24.02
CA TYR A 232 -4.49 -15.60 22.96
C TYR A 232 -5.98 -15.69 22.68
N TYR A 233 -6.50 -14.59 22.17
CA TYR A 233 -7.80 -14.60 21.54
C TYR A 233 -7.75 -13.80 20.24
N VAL A 234 -8.51 -14.27 19.26
CA VAL A 234 -8.76 -13.55 18.02
C VAL A 234 -10.13 -12.93 18.11
N LYS A 235 -10.20 -11.60 17.99
CA LYS A 235 -11.45 -10.88 17.80
C LYS A 235 -11.69 -10.77 16.30
N LEU A 236 -12.80 -11.33 15.84
CA LEU A 236 -13.25 -11.22 14.45
C LEU A 236 -14.39 -10.20 14.40
N SER A 237 -14.25 -9.20 13.54
CA SER A 237 -15.28 -8.18 13.33
C SER A 237 -15.65 -8.10 11.86
N GLY A 238 -16.95 -7.99 11.55
CA GLY A 238 -17.49 -7.89 10.20
C GLY A 238 -17.80 -6.45 9.84
N LEU A 239 -17.44 -6.04 8.63
CA LEU A 239 -17.77 -4.73 8.08
C LEU A 239 -19.19 -4.76 7.50
N ASN A 240 -20.12 -4.08 8.17
CA ASN A 240 -21.51 -4.02 7.74
C ASN A 240 -21.69 -3.03 6.54
N PRO A 241 -22.85 -3.01 5.86
CA PRO A 241 -23.11 -2.08 4.76
C PRO A 241 -23.09 -0.59 5.14
N ARG A 242 -23.13 -0.26 6.44
CA ARG A 242 -23.01 1.10 6.96
C ARG A 242 -21.55 1.54 7.12
N GLY A 243 -20.58 0.66 6.87
CA GLY A 243 -19.15 0.94 7.02
C GLY A 243 -18.64 0.79 8.45
N GLU A 244 -19.41 0.17 9.34
CA GLU A 244 -19.05 -0.04 10.75
C GLU A 244 -18.61 -1.49 10.99
N TYR A 245 -17.65 -1.68 11.90
CA TYR A 245 -17.19 -3.01 12.30
C TYR A 245 -18.00 -3.51 13.50
N GLU A 246 -18.69 -4.62 13.32
CA GLU A 246 -19.47 -5.31 14.35
C GLU A 246 -18.74 -6.57 14.83
N ASP A 247 -18.81 -6.90 16.12
CA ASP A 247 -18.15 -8.09 16.69
C ASP A 247 -18.88 -9.36 16.22
N VAL A 248 -18.21 -10.20 15.42
CA VAL A 248 -18.78 -11.41 14.81
C VAL A 248 -18.46 -12.63 15.68
N GLY A 249 -17.31 -12.64 16.35
CA GLY A 249 -16.91 -13.77 17.16
C GLY A 249 -15.57 -13.58 17.84
N ARG A 250 -15.38 -14.32 18.93
CA ARG A 250 -14.12 -14.41 19.65
C ARG A 250 -13.66 -15.85 19.73
N TYR A 251 -12.38 -16.05 19.44
CA TYR A 251 -11.78 -17.37 19.34
C TYR A 251 -10.56 -17.44 20.25
N SER A 252 -10.68 -18.16 21.35
CA SER A 252 -9.62 -18.29 22.35
C SER A 252 -8.80 -19.56 22.12
N PHE A 253 -7.48 -19.44 22.26
CA PHE A 253 -6.56 -20.58 22.17
C PHE A 253 -5.34 -20.36 23.05
N ARG A 254 -4.69 -21.47 23.42
CA ARG A 254 -3.46 -21.47 24.24
C ARG A 254 -2.32 -22.07 23.45
N ILE A 255 -1.23 -21.34 23.31
CA ILE A 255 0.00 -21.86 22.72
C ILE A 255 0.80 -22.61 23.78
N ILE A 256 1.01 -23.90 23.54
CA ILE A 256 1.95 -24.74 24.28
C ILE A 256 3.15 -24.98 23.34
N LYS A 257 4.38 -24.85 23.84
CA LYS A 257 5.60 -25.19 23.10
C LYS A 257 6.10 -26.54 23.58
#